data_AF-A0A967UYG8-F1
#
_entry.id   AF-A0A967UYG8-F1
#
_cell.length_a   1.000
_cell.length_b   1.000
_cell.length_c   1.000
_cell.angle_alpha   90.00
_cell.angle_beta   90.00
_cell.angle_gamma   90.00
#
_symmetry.space_group_name_H-M   'P 1'
#
loop_
_entity.id
_entity.type
_entity.pdbx_description
1 polymer ?
#
loop_
_entity_poly.entity_id
_entity_poly.type
_entity_poly.pdbx_seq_one_letter_code
_entity_poly.pdbx_strand_id
1 'polypeptide(L)' 'SAIAAAGPTLRGLVNNAAIVYHVDAVETTQEQWDRTIAVNLQAPWLFAKAAIPAMLAAGGGSIVNVASIEATR' A
#
# COMPACT_ATOMS: atom_id res chain seq x y z
N SER A 1 -0.49 15.47 4.95
CA SER A 1 -0.68 14.30 4.06
C SER A 1 -2.17 14.10 3.80
N ALA A 2 -2.56 13.31 2.79
CA ALA A 2 -3.98 13.01 2.53
C ALA A 2 -4.68 12.37 3.75
N ILE A 3 -3.96 11.55 4.53
CA ILE A 3 -4.44 10.97 5.78
C ILE A 3 -4.73 12.05 6.83
N ALA A 4 -3.82 13.02 6.99
CA ALA A 4 -4.05 14.14 7.91
C ALA A 4 -5.24 15.01 7.46
N ALA A 5 -5.45 15.18 6.15
CA ALA A 5 -6.57 15.94 5.60
C ALA A 5 -7.92 15.25 5.81
N ALA A 6 -7.98 13.91 5.87
CA ALA A 6 -9.20 13.16 6.13
C ALA A 6 -9.72 13.31 7.59
N GLY A 7 -8.85 13.72 8.52
CA GLY A 7 -9.21 14.08 9.88
C GLY A 7 -9.89 12.95 10.67
N PRO A 8 -10.70 13.28 11.70
CA PRO A 8 -11.32 12.29 12.59
C PRO A 8 -12.41 11.42 11.93
N THR A 9 -12.68 11.63 10.64
CA THR A 9 -13.70 10.89 9.87
C THR A 9 -13.11 9.80 8.98
N LEU A 10 -11.79 9.56 9.05
CA LEU A 10 -11.16 8.53 8.23
C LEU A 10 -11.68 7.13 8.60
N ARG A 11 -12.48 6.55 7.70
CA ARG A 11 -13.06 5.20 7.84
C ARG A 11 -12.53 4.19 6.84
N GLY A 12 -11.96 4.65 5.73
CA GLY A 12 -11.53 3.80 4.63
C GLY A 12 -10.17 4.22 4.08
N LEU A 13 -9.33 3.23 3.78
CA LEU A 13 -8.09 3.40 3.03
C LEU A 13 -8.04 2.35 1.92
N VAL A 14 -7.78 2.79 0.69
CA VAL A 14 -7.55 1.90 -0.45
C VAL A 14 -6.13 2.10 -0.94
N ASN A 15 -5.28 1.10 -0.76
CA ASN A 15 -3.93 1.07 -1.32
C ASN A 15 -4.02 0.47 -2.72
N ASN A 16 -4.08 1.34 -3.74
CA ASN A 16 -4.21 0.96 -5.15
C ASN A 16 -2.96 1.25 -6.00
N ALA A 17 -2.01 2.04 -5.49
CA ALA A 17 -0.80 2.33 -6.24
C ALA A 17 0.04 1.05 -6.38
N ALA A 18 0.43 0.74 -7.62
CA ALA A 18 1.26 -0.40 -7.95
C ALA A 18 2.16 -0.08 -9.15
N ILE A 19 3.31 -0.75 -9.22
CA ILE A 19 4.18 -0.79 -10.39
C ILE A 19 4.57 -2.23 -10.72
N VAL A 20 4.94 -2.48 -11.98
CA VAL A 20 5.43 -3.77 -12.44
C VAL A 20 6.54 -3.55 -13.45
N TYR A 21 7.58 -4.39 -13.38
CA TYR A 21 8.58 -4.52 -14.43
C TYR A 21 8.41 -5.91 -15.05
N HIS A 22 8.19 -5.96 -16.36
CA HIS A 22 8.10 -7.22 -17.10
C HIS A 22 9.48 -7.59 -17.63
N VAL A 23 10.28 -8.22 -16.77
CA VAL A 23 11.66 -8.64 -17.03
C VAL A 23 11.85 -10.02 -16.43
N ASP A 24 12.70 -10.85 -17.05
CA ASP A 24 13.04 -12.16 -16.49
C ASP A 24 13.69 -12.02 -15.10
N ALA A 25 13.48 -13.01 -14.25
CA ALA A 25 13.94 -12.95 -12.86
C ALA A 25 15.46 -12.76 -12.72
N VAL A 26 16.25 -13.34 -13.64
CA VAL A 26 17.72 -13.24 -13.63
C VAL A 26 18.23 -11.90 -14.18
N GLU A 27 17.40 -11.19 -14.95
CA GLU A 27 17.72 -9.89 -15.53
C GLU A 27 17.13 -8.72 -14.72
N THR A 28 16.26 -9.03 -13.74
CA THR A 28 15.67 -8.02 -12.86
C THR A 28 16.75 -7.38 -12.01
N THR A 29 16.89 -6.06 -12.14
CA THR A 29 17.91 -5.33 -11.38
C THR A 29 17.45 -5.13 -9.93
N GLN A 30 18.42 -4.96 -9.02
CA GLN A 30 18.12 -4.63 -7.62
C GLN A 30 17.27 -3.36 -7.50
N GLU A 31 17.52 -2.34 -8.32
CA GLU A 31 16.74 -1.10 -8.31
C GLU A 31 15.28 -1.33 -8.72
N GLN A 32 15.02 -2.16 -9.73
CA GLN A 32 13.66 -2.51 -10.15
C GLN A 32 12.93 -3.28 -9.06
N TRP A 33 13.62 -4.24 -8.42
CA TRP A 33 13.09 -4.99 -7.30
C TRP A 33 12.74 -4.07 -6.12
N ASP A 34 13.70 -3.26 -5.67
CA ASP A 34 13.53 -2.35 -4.53
C ASP A 34 12.39 -1.37 -4.78
N ARG A 35 12.29 -0.83 -6.00
CA ARG A 35 11.21 0.06 -6.38
C ARG A 35 9.85 -0.65 -6.35
N THR A 36 9.78 -1.90 -6.80
CA THR A 36 8.55 -2.71 -6.76
C THR A 36 8.11 -2.97 -5.33
N ILE A 37 9.03 -3.38 -4.46
CA ILE A 37 8.75 -3.58 -3.02
C ILE A 37 8.36 -2.27 -2.34
N ALA A 38 9.05 -1.17 -2.64
CA ALA A 38 8.77 0.13 -2.07
C ALA A 38 7.34 0.59 -2.37
N VAL A 39 6.88 0.43 -3.61
CA VAL A 39 5.53 0.85 -4.02
C VAL A 39 4.47 -0.16 -3.63
N ASN A 40 4.66 -1.44 -3.93
CA ASN A 40 3.58 -2.43 -3.86
C ASN A 40 3.41 -3.04 -2.47
N LEU A 41 4.40 -2.90 -1.57
CA LEU A 41 4.38 -3.50 -0.24
C LEU A 41 4.66 -2.48 0.87
N GLN A 42 5.76 -1.74 0.78
CA GLN A 42 6.17 -0.81 1.83
C GLN A 42 5.21 0.38 1.95
N ALA A 43 4.82 0.99 0.83
CA ALA A 43 3.89 2.12 0.86
C ALA A 43 2.51 1.75 1.46
N PRO A 44 1.85 0.64 1.08
CA PRO A 44 0.63 0.18 1.75
C PRO A 44 0.78 0.03 3.27
N TRP A 45 1.90 -0.55 3.74
CA TRP A 45 2.20 -0.67 5.16
C TRP A 45 2.34 0.69 5.85
N LEU A 46 3.07 1.62 5.25
CA LEU A 46 3.25 2.98 5.78
C LEU A 46 1.93 3.75 5.86
N PHE A 47 1.08 3.64 4.83
CA PHE A 47 -0.24 4.28 4.84
C PHE A 47 -1.19 3.65 5.86
N ALA A 48 -1.19 2.33 5.98
CA ALA A 48 -1.94 1.65 7.03
C ALA A 48 -1.49 2.13 8.42
N LYS A 49 -0.17 2.12 8.68
CA LYS A 49 0.42 2.61 9.93
C LYS A 49 0.00 4.04 10.27
N ALA A 50 -0.07 4.92 9.27
CA ALA A 50 -0.49 6.30 9.45
C ALA A 50 -2.02 6.47 9.62
N ALA A 51 -2.84 5.63 8.99
CA ALA A 51 -4.29 5.71 9.02
C ALA A 51 -4.92 5.09 10.28
N ILE A 52 -4.35 4.00 10.79
CA ILE A 52 -4.89 3.22 11.92
C ILE A 52 -5.21 4.08 13.14
N PRO A 53 -4.36 5.01 13.62
CA PRO A 53 -4.68 5.83 14.78
C PRO A 53 -5.98 6.64 14.64
N ALA A 54 -6.20 7.26 13.47
CA ALA A 54 -7.41 8.03 13.20
C ALA A 54 -8.65 7.12 13.07
N MET A 55 -8.51 5.96 12.42
CA MET A 55 -9.58 4.98 12.32
C MET A 55 -9.99 4.45 13.70
N LEU A 56 -9.03 4.18 14.60
CA LEU A 56 -9.31 3.76 15.98
C LEU A 56 -10.06 4.84 16.76
N ALA A 57 -9.64 6.11 16.64
CA ALA A 57 -10.33 7.24 17.27
C ALA A 57 -11.77 7.40 16.74
N ALA A 58 -12.02 7.04 15.48
CA ALA A 58 -13.34 7.05 14.87
C ALA A 58 -14.21 5.83 15.29
N GLY A 59 -13.66 4.84 16.00
CA GLY A 59 -14.37 3.61 16.39
C GLY A 59 -14.28 2.48 15.35
N GLY A 60 -13.28 2.54 14.46
CA GLY A 60 -12.98 1.50 13.47
C GLY A 60 -13.05 1.99 12.02
N GLY A 61 -12.47 1.19 11.13
CA GLY A 61 -12.41 1.41 9.70
C GLY A 61 -11.94 0.18 8.92
N SER A 62 -11.80 0.31 7.62
CA SER A 62 -11.36 -0.77 6.73
C SER A 62 -10.19 -0.33 5.85
N ILE A 63 -9.23 -1.23 5.66
CA ILE A 63 -8.09 -1.04 4.77
C ILE A 63 -8.18 -2.11 3.68
N VAL A 64 -8.19 -1.68 2.43
CA VAL A 64 -8.20 -2.55 1.25
C VAL A 64 -6.87 -2.41 0.53
N ASN A 65 -6.14 -3.51 0.39
CA ASN A 65 -4.96 -3.58 -0.46
C ASN A 65 -5.35 -4.25 -1.78
N VAL A 66 -5.14 -3.55 -2.89
CA VAL A 66 -5.37 -4.11 -4.23
C VAL A 66 -4.13 -4.91 -4.61
N ALA A 67 -4.28 -6.23 -4.69
CA ALA A 67 -3.23 -7.17 -5.07
C ALA A 67 -3.46 -7.74 -6.48
N SER A 68 -2.49 -8.49 -6.99
CA SER A 68 -2.56 -9.21 -8.27
C SER A 68 -2.85 -10.69 -8.06
N ILE A 69 -3.49 -11.33 -9.05
CA ILE A 69 -3.65 -12.79 -9.12
C ILE A 69 -2.30 -13.53 -9.17
N GLU A 70 -1.25 -12.86 -9.64
CA GLU A 70 0.12 -13.38 -9.72
C GLU A 70 0.73 -13.64 -8.34
N ALA A 71 0.17 -13.06 -7.26
CA ALA A 71 0.66 -13.30 -5.91
C ALA A 71 0.29 -14.70 -5.36
N THR A 72 -0.63 -15.41 -6.00
CA THR A 72 -1.18 -16.68 -5.50
C THR A 72 -0.98 -17.86 -6.45
N ARG A 73 -0.29 -17.67 -7.57
CA ARG A 73 -0.10 -18.68 -8.61
C ARG A 73 1.37 -18.90 -8.91
#